data_AF-A0A8T0EQ72-F1
#
_entry.id   AF-A0A8T0EQ72-F1
#
_cell.length_a   1.000
_cell.length_b   1.000
_cell.length_c   1.000
_cell.angle_alpha   90.00
_cell.angle_beta   90.00
_cell.angle_gamma   90.00
#
_symmetry.space_group_name_H-M   'P 1'
#
loop_
_entity.id
_entity.type
_entity.pdbx_description
1 polymer ?
#
loop_
_entity_poly.entity_id
_entity_poly.type
_entity_poly.pdbx_seq_one_letter_code
_entity_poly.pdbx_strand_id
1 'polypeptide(L)'
;MLKGDVKRVEYDSSQSMQVLLQIDHVKSCMQEASKALREADNWTTLSADVEEVFESGDINTIATKLVGMQNSLEILADVPDYHQRCMRLESLKDRLEVMISPQLIAAFNTQSIVSDVGLMYMKIFKDIKRLNTLQKHYHTFQKEQLLKQWKQIVETDPDETIMDWLNNFNDLLLSTWHSQMTCCQQLLPDIPAVQVLSELFVDVLTNLDPSLTFCIDAGMRLHSSQLQCLIELKQITDRLAKSLEISIHAIEAKFFNDPHLILLVKTIYAPYRPHIEKYDYLEEQQLLSSLKALALSEDLEDSVRILGDSLSKVFCLIQEAESRCHQLTQGCGYVSFLRALEGFISEYAGHFRCLLRLFRNHMRPDRNSTDNWTVFQQSLHATQVIGEALMQLEGLQVLYIGNVQEIGRKLGYYSPTEENSVNPFHAYDDILLSISAKRELQQMINMLQEDKSASPLKKSLQTFRKLCTDAGSLISDLVLQQAQVHLQKVPYLKVWSEDAGSAVVADLPEFSLTPQEYITEVGQYLMTIPQHIEPFILRDNPGLHTALKNCNMPHGLEQDNSSNVADFFWRLSWRKRQLENILKNIY
;
A
#
# COMPACT_ATOMS: atom_id res chain seq x y z
N MET A 1 -47.18 82.24 -23.70
CA MET A 1 -46.00 82.86 -23.06
C MET A 1 -45.25 81.88 -22.15
N LEU A 2 -45.90 81.13 -21.26
CA LEU A 2 -45.25 80.18 -20.33
C LEU A 2 -44.29 79.12 -20.94
N LYS A 3 -44.56 78.54 -22.13
CA LYS A 3 -43.68 77.52 -22.75
C LYS A 3 -42.36 78.08 -23.33
N GLY A 4 -42.30 79.38 -23.65
CA GLY A 4 -41.09 80.02 -24.18
C GLY A 4 -40.11 80.40 -23.07
N ASP A 5 -40.64 80.88 -21.95
CA ASP A 5 -39.85 81.21 -20.77
C ASP A 5 -39.30 79.96 -20.07
N VAL A 6 -40.06 78.85 -20.02
CA VAL A 6 -39.57 77.56 -19.49
C VAL A 6 -38.39 77.01 -20.31
N LYS A 7 -38.41 77.10 -21.64
CA LYS A 7 -37.29 76.65 -22.49
C LYS A 7 -36.04 77.52 -22.36
N ARG A 8 -36.21 78.84 -22.12
CA ARG A 8 -35.09 79.74 -21.82
C ARG A 8 -34.48 79.43 -20.46
N VAL A 9 -35.32 79.22 -19.44
CA VAL A 9 -34.87 78.82 -18.10
C VAL A 9 -34.20 77.45 -18.12
N GLU A 10 -34.68 76.48 -18.91
CA GLU A 10 -34.00 75.18 -19.10
C GLU A 10 -32.64 75.33 -19.81
N TYR A 11 -32.54 76.20 -20.81
CA TYR A 11 -31.27 76.47 -21.49
C TYR A 11 -30.26 77.18 -20.58
N ASP A 12 -30.68 78.24 -19.89
CA ASP A 12 -29.85 78.99 -18.93
C ASP A 12 -29.48 78.13 -17.72
N SER A 13 -30.38 77.24 -17.27
CA SER A 13 -30.12 76.25 -16.22
C SER A 13 -29.13 75.17 -16.70
N SER A 14 -29.23 74.71 -17.95
CA SER A 14 -28.28 73.75 -18.53
C SER A 14 -26.88 74.34 -18.70
N GLN A 15 -26.79 75.62 -19.07
CA GLN A 15 -25.52 76.34 -19.19
C GLN A 15 -24.92 76.62 -17.81
N SER A 16 -25.75 76.97 -16.83
CA SER A 16 -25.34 77.10 -15.42
C SER A 16 -24.87 75.76 -14.83
N MET A 17 -25.52 74.66 -15.19
CA MET A 17 -25.12 73.30 -14.80
C MET A 17 -23.78 72.89 -15.42
N GLN A 18 -23.53 73.24 -16.69
CA GLN A 18 -22.21 73.02 -17.32
C GLN A 18 -21.10 73.80 -16.63
N VAL A 19 -21.34 75.06 -16.28
CA VAL A 19 -20.36 75.87 -15.54
C VAL A 19 -20.13 75.30 -14.14
N LEU A 20 -21.18 74.84 -13.45
CA LEU A 20 -21.06 74.16 -12.16
C LEU A 20 -20.22 72.88 -12.25
N LEU A 21 -20.40 72.07 -13.30
CA LEU A 21 -19.59 70.86 -13.53
C LEU A 21 -18.12 71.19 -13.82
N GLN A 22 -17.85 72.27 -14.56
CA GLN A 22 -16.48 72.73 -14.80
C GLN A 22 -15.82 73.24 -13.52
N ILE A 23 -16.54 73.99 -12.69
CA ILE A 23 -16.04 74.46 -11.39
C ILE A 23 -15.82 73.28 -10.44
N ASP A 24 -16.72 72.31 -10.42
CA ASP A 24 -16.57 71.10 -9.59
C ASP A 24 -15.38 70.25 -10.04
N HIS A 25 -15.17 70.11 -11.35
CA HIS A 25 -14.00 69.45 -11.89
C HIS A 25 -12.69 70.14 -11.49
N VAL A 26 -12.60 71.47 -11.69
CA VAL A 26 -11.43 72.25 -11.26
C VAL A 26 -11.23 72.15 -9.75
N LYS A 27 -12.31 72.17 -8.97
CA LYS A 27 -12.26 72.01 -7.51
C LYS A 27 -11.74 70.62 -7.12
N SER A 28 -12.18 69.55 -7.78
CA SER A 28 -11.68 68.19 -7.54
C SER A 28 -10.18 68.11 -7.84
N CYS A 29 -9.76 68.58 -9.01
CA CYS A 29 -8.34 68.61 -9.40
C CYS A 29 -7.50 69.44 -8.42
N MET A 30 -8.02 70.60 -7.96
CA MET A 30 -7.30 71.45 -7.02
C MET A 30 -7.22 70.81 -5.63
N GLN A 31 -8.25 70.08 -5.19
CA GLN A 31 -8.25 69.33 -3.95
C GLN A 31 -7.29 68.13 -4.01
N GLU A 32 -7.25 67.41 -5.12
CA GLU A 32 -6.30 66.32 -5.39
C GLU A 32 -4.86 66.83 -5.42
N ALA A 33 -4.59 67.90 -6.16
CA ALA A 33 -3.26 68.52 -6.22
C ALA A 33 -2.81 69.06 -4.85
N SER A 34 -3.71 69.68 -4.09
CA SER A 34 -3.43 70.15 -2.73
C SER A 34 -3.09 69.01 -1.76
N LYS A 35 -3.82 67.88 -1.85
CA LYS A 35 -3.52 66.67 -1.08
C LYS A 35 -2.16 66.08 -1.48
N ALA A 36 -1.89 65.93 -2.78
CA ALA A 36 -0.62 65.43 -3.28
C ALA A 36 0.56 66.33 -2.84
N LEU A 37 0.42 67.66 -2.90
CA LEU A 37 1.46 68.58 -2.44
C LEU A 37 1.71 68.47 -0.93
N ARG A 38 0.67 68.36 -0.12
CA ARG A 38 0.81 68.16 1.33
C ARG A 38 1.51 66.84 1.65
N GLU A 39 1.15 65.76 0.96
CA GLU A 39 1.81 64.47 1.17
C GLU A 39 3.25 64.44 0.64
N ALA A 40 3.56 65.20 -0.42
CA ALA A 40 4.92 65.39 -0.89
C ALA A 40 5.78 66.13 0.14
N ASP A 41 5.24 67.17 0.77
CA ASP A 41 5.92 67.95 1.82
C ASP A 41 6.11 67.13 3.11
N ASN A 42 5.08 66.35 3.48
CA ASN A 42 5.15 65.37 4.56
C ASN A 42 6.25 64.34 4.30
N TRP A 43 6.32 63.78 3.08
CA TRP A 43 7.36 62.83 2.70
C TRP A 43 8.76 63.42 2.80
N THR A 44 8.98 64.65 2.31
CA THR A 44 10.30 65.30 2.39
C THR A 44 10.71 65.57 3.84
N THR A 45 9.78 66.00 4.68
CA THR A 45 10.04 66.23 6.11
C THR A 45 10.35 64.91 6.82
N LEU A 46 9.50 63.90 6.66
CA LEU A 46 9.73 62.58 7.24
C LEU A 46 11.04 61.97 6.76
N SER A 47 11.36 62.09 5.47
CA SER A 47 12.60 61.56 4.89
C SER A 47 13.86 62.28 5.40
N ALA A 48 13.78 63.53 5.84
CA ALA A 48 14.91 64.25 6.44
C ALA A 48 15.13 63.77 7.89
N ASP A 49 14.05 63.55 8.63
CA ASP A 49 14.09 63.20 10.05
C ASP A 49 14.21 61.68 10.31
N VAL A 50 14.25 60.86 9.26
CA VAL A 50 14.32 59.39 9.37
C VAL A 50 15.66 58.96 9.98
N GLU A 51 16.77 59.49 9.48
CA GLU A 51 18.10 59.11 9.94
C GLU A 51 18.31 59.40 11.44
N GLU A 52 17.84 60.56 11.92
CA GLU A 52 17.89 60.93 13.34
C GLU A 52 17.07 59.97 14.22
N VAL A 53 15.93 59.49 13.72
CA VAL A 53 15.09 58.55 14.46
C VAL A 53 15.61 57.11 14.39
N PHE A 54 16.38 56.75 13.36
CA PHE A 54 17.14 55.50 13.39
C PHE A 54 18.31 55.54 14.39
N GLU A 55 18.90 56.71 14.65
CA GLU A 55 19.94 56.88 15.66
C GLU A 55 19.40 56.80 17.10
N SER A 56 18.14 57.18 17.33
CA SER A 56 17.50 57.09 18.66
C SER A 56 17.27 55.65 19.12
N GLY A 57 17.18 54.69 18.18
CA GLY A 57 16.98 53.27 18.45
C GLY A 57 15.58 52.88 18.92
N ASP A 58 14.62 53.83 19.00
CA ASP A 58 13.25 53.54 19.43
C ASP A 58 12.39 53.01 18.27
N ILE A 59 12.20 51.69 18.27
CA ILE A 59 11.53 50.90 17.23
C ILE A 59 10.10 51.39 16.95
N ASN A 60 9.34 51.84 17.97
CA ASN A 60 7.98 52.32 17.78
C ASN A 60 7.93 53.65 17.01
N THR A 61 8.86 54.55 17.33
CA THR A 61 8.94 55.86 16.66
C THR A 61 9.42 55.70 15.22
N ILE A 62 10.36 54.80 14.97
CA ILE A 62 10.81 54.46 13.62
C ILE A 62 9.64 53.86 12.81
N ALA A 63 8.90 52.90 13.38
CA ALA A 63 7.77 52.26 12.71
C ALA A 63 6.67 53.26 12.32
N THR A 64 6.25 54.12 13.25
CA THR A 64 5.23 55.15 12.99
C THR A 64 5.64 56.14 11.90
N LYS A 65 6.92 56.55 11.86
CA LYS A 65 7.46 57.37 10.76
C LYS A 65 7.44 56.64 9.42
N LEU A 66 7.82 55.37 9.38
CA LEU A 66 7.79 54.57 8.14
C LEU A 66 6.38 54.34 7.61
N VAL A 67 5.39 54.19 8.50
CA VAL A 67 3.97 54.10 8.14
C VAL A 67 3.48 55.43 7.57
N GLY A 68 3.85 56.56 8.19
CA GLY A 68 3.54 57.89 7.67
C GLY A 68 4.11 58.10 6.27
N MET A 69 5.38 57.74 6.08
CA MET A 69 6.05 57.73 4.77
C MET A 69 5.31 56.85 3.75
N GLN A 70 4.91 55.65 4.14
CA GLN A 70 4.18 54.74 3.26
C GLN A 70 2.82 55.30 2.81
N ASN A 71 2.06 55.90 3.73
CA ASN A 71 0.78 56.53 3.40
C ASN A 71 0.95 57.73 2.46
N SER A 72 2.00 58.53 2.68
CA SER A 72 2.34 59.63 1.77
C SER A 72 2.73 59.13 0.38
N LEU A 73 3.43 58.00 0.26
CA LEU A 73 3.74 57.41 -1.05
C LEU A 73 2.54 56.83 -1.77
N GLU A 74 1.56 56.24 -1.08
CA GLU A 74 0.35 55.71 -1.73
C GLU A 74 -0.45 56.80 -2.46
N ILE A 75 -0.38 58.06 -1.99
CA ILE A 75 -1.05 59.20 -2.63
C ILE A 75 -0.20 59.82 -3.76
N LEU A 76 1.11 59.56 -3.78
CA LEU A 76 2.08 60.16 -4.72
C LEU A 76 2.43 59.26 -5.93
N ALA A 77 1.54 58.33 -6.30
CA ALA A 77 1.79 57.34 -7.34
C ALA A 77 2.14 57.93 -8.73
N ASP A 78 1.66 59.14 -9.04
CA ASP A 78 1.80 59.77 -10.36
C ASP A 78 3.06 60.65 -10.53
N VAL A 79 3.97 60.64 -9.56
CA VAL A 79 5.20 61.47 -9.56
C VAL A 79 6.35 60.74 -10.30
N PRO A 80 7.14 61.42 -11.15
CA PRO A 80 8.24 60.79 -11.90
C PRO A 80 9.33 60.12 -11.03
N ASP A 81 9.54 60.62 -9.81
CA ASP A 81 10.52 60.08 -8.85
C ASP A 81 9.96 58.97 -7.95
N TYR A 82 8.73 58.50 -8.19
CA TYR A 82 8.04 57.51 -7.36
C TYR A 82 8.86 56.24 -7.14
N HIS A 83 9.49 55.72 -8.19
CA HIS A 83 10.28 54.49 -8.10
C HIS A 83 11.48 54.60 -7.16
N GLN A 84 12.20 55.73 -7.18
CA GLN A 84 13.35 55.96 -6.30
C GLN A 84 12.91 56.10 -4.83
N ARG A 85 11.76 56.73 -4.59
CA ARG A 85 11.21 56.88 -3.24
C ARG A 85 10.72 55.55 -2.67
N CYS A 86 10.13 54.69 -3.50
CA CYS A 86 9.79 53.32 -3.11
C CYS A 86 11.03 52.50 -2.74
N MET A 87 12.10 52.56 -3.53
CA MET A 87 13.36 51.87 -3.22
C MET A 87 13.95 52.36 -1.90
N ARG A 88 13.91 53.67 -1.64
CA ARG A 88 14.36 54.22 -0.35
C ARG A 88 13.50 53.73 0.81
N LEU A 89 12.16 53.72 0.67
CA LEU A 89 11.27 53.17 1.69
C LEU A 89 11.58 51.70 1.97
N GLU A 90 11.78 50.89 0.94
CA GLU A 90 12.11 49.47 1.09
C GLU A 90 13.43 49.27 1.83
N SER A 91 14.47 50.03 1.50
CA SER A 91 15.75 49.96 2.21
C SER A 91 15.66 50.33 3.70
N LEU A 92 14.81 51.31 4.04
CA LEU A 92 14.57 51.70 5.43
C LEU A 92 13.76 50.65 6.18
N LYS A 93 12.80 50.00 5.51
CA LYS A 93 12.07 48.86 6.06
C LYS A 93 13.00 47.66 6.30
N ASP A 94 13.92 47.37 5.38
CA ASP A 94 14.94 46.32 5.55
C ASP A 94 15.84 46.61 6.76
N ARG A 95 16.26 47.87 6.93
CA ARG A 95 17.10 48.27 8.07
C ARG A 95 16.37 48.12 9.40
N LEU A 96 15.10 48.52 9.47
CA LEU A 96 14.28 48.31 10.66
C LEU A 96 14.05 46.82 10.95
N GLU A 97 13.82 46.01 9.91
CA GLU A 97 13.68 44.56 10.04
C GLU A 97 14.92 43.93 10.67
N VAL A 98 16.12 44.25 10.17
CA VAL A 98 17.40 43.76 10.72
C VAL A 98 17.58 44.15 12.19
N MET A 99 17.09 45.32 12.61
CA MET A 99 17.13 45.74 14.01
C MET A 99 16.16 44.94 14.90
N ILE A 100 14.99 44.58 14.38
CA ILE A 100 13.94 43.87 15.12
C ILE A 100 14.22 42.36 15.19
N SER A 101 14.74 41.72 14.13
CA SER A 101 14.95 40.26 14.06
C SER A 101 15.68 39.65 15.28
N PRO A 102 16.83 40.18 15.76
CA PRO A 102 17.51 39.61 16.93
C PRO A 102 16.72 39.79 18.24
N GLN A 103 16.00 40.92 18.38
CA GLN A 103 15.16 41.17 19.57
C GLN A 103 13.92 40.27 19.58
N LEU A 104 13.37 39.98 18.41
CA LEU A 104 12.27 39.05 18.22
C LEU A 104 12.67 37.61 18.52
N ILE A 105 13.85 37.17 18.05
CA ILE A 105 14.40 35.84 18.38
C ILE A 105 14.69 35.72 19.88
N ALA A 106 15.22 36.78 20.51
CA ALA A 106 15.43 36.81 21.96
C ALA A 106 14.10 36.69 22.72
N ALA A 107 13.04 37.38 22.27
CA ALA A 107 11.70 37.27 22.84
C ALA A 107 11.10 35.87 22.69
N PHE A 108 11.35 35.19 21.55
CA PHE A 108 10.90 33.81 21.36
C PHE A 108 11.58 32.82 22.30
N ASN A 109 12.86 33.03 22.65
CA ASN A 109 13.58 32.17 23.59
C ASN A 109 13.06 32.25 25.05
N THR A 110 12.41 33.35 25.44
CA THR A 110 11.88 33.55 26.81
C THR A 110 10.53 32.87 27.09
N GLN A 111 10.06 31.96 26.22
CA GLN A 111 8.84 31.14 26.33
C GLN A 111 7.49 31.88 26.51
N SER A 112 7.45 33.20 26.71
CA SER A 112 6.23 34.01 26.61
C SER A 112 6.06 34.58 25.20
N ILE A 113 5.70 33.71 24.26
CA ILE A 113 5.46 34.10 22.87
C ILE A 113 4.24 35.05 22.77
N VAL A 114 3.29 34.90 23.69
CA VAL A 114 2.16 35.82 23.93
C VAL A 114 2.53 36.86 24.99
N SER A 115 3.69 37.48 24.86
CA SER A 115 4.01 38.68 25.64
C SER A 115 3.56 39.92 24.88
N ASP A 116 3.29 41.00 25.61
CA ASP A 116 2.95 42.31 25.02
C ASP A 116 4.01 42.77 24.00
N VAL A 117 5.27 42.35 24.19
CA VAL A 117 6.40 42.62 23.30
C VAL A 117 6.27 41.90 21.96
N GLY A 118 5.84 40.63 21.93
CA GLY A 118 5.60 39.88 20.69
C GLY A 118 4.45 40.45 19.87
N LEU A 119 3.35 40.83 20.53
CA LEU A 119 2.20 41.49 19.90
C LEU A 119 2.55 42.90 19.38
N MET A 120 3.42 43.62 20.10
CA MET A 120 3.95 44.91 19.65
C MET A 120 4.75 44.76 18.36
N TYR A 121 5.69 43.81 18.28
CA TYR A 121 6.43 43.56 17.05
C TYR A 121 5.54 43.10 15.89
N MET A 122 4.54 42.25 16.17
CA MET A 122 3.54 41.86 15.17
C MET A 122 2.82 43.08 14.59
N LYS A 123 2.35 43.99 15.44
CA LYS A 123 1.68 45.21 14.99
C LYS A 123 2.58 46.04 14.08
N ILE A 124 3.86 46.19 14.44
CA ILE A 124 4.86 46.89 13.63
C ILE A 124 5.04 46.22 12.27
N PHE A 125 5.19 44.89 12.21
CA PHE A 125 5.30 44.16 10.94
C PHE A 125 4.02 44.21 10.09
N LYS A 126 2.84 44.25 10.73
CA LYS A 126 1.55 44.45 10.05
C LYS A 126 1.47 45.84 9.42
N ASP A 127 1.80 46.86 10.21
CA ASP A 127 1.74 48.26 9.79
C ASP A 127 2.74 48.55 8.65
N ILE A 128 3.88 47.86 8.62
CA ILE A 128 4.91 47.97 7.58
C ILE A 128 4.59 47.13 6.32
N LYS A 129 3.51 46.33 6.34
CA LYS A 129 3.11 45.35 5.31
C LYS A 129 4.19 44.28 5.04
N ARG A 130 4.85 43.78 6.10
CA ARG A 130 5.93 42.77 6.05
C ARG A 130 5.65 41.53 6.92
N LEU A 131 4.40 41.07 6.94
CA LEU A 131 4.03 39.87 7.70
C LEU A 131 4.75 38.59 7.23
N ASN A 132 5.10 38.50 5.95
CA ASN A 132 5.81 37.34 5.39
C ASN A 132 7.22 37.15 5.97
N THR A 133 7.93 38.23 6.33
CA THR A 133 9.26 38.10 6.94
C THR A 133 9.17 37.70 8.40
N LEU A 134 8.16 38.18 9.13
CA LEU A 134 7.84 37.69 10.47
C LEU A 134 7.52 36.19 10.46
N GLN A 135 6.71 35.71 9.52
CA GLN A 135 6.41 34.28 9.35
C GLN A 135 7.70 33.47 9.11
N LYS A 136 8.59 33.93 8.22
CA LYS A 136 9.87 33.26 7.95
C LYS A 136 10.77 33.18 9.18
N HIS A 137 10.89 34.27 9.94
CA HIS A 137 11.70 34.27 11.17
C HIS A 137 11.12 33.35 12.24
N TYR A 138 9.79 33.38 12.42
CA TYR A 138 9.10 32.48 13.34
C TYR A 138 9.29 31.01 12.93
N HIS A 139 9.09 30.70 11.64
CA HIS A 139 9.27 29.35 11.09
C HIS A 139 10.71 28.85 11.26
N THR A 140 11.70 29.68 10.93
CA THR A 140 13.13 29.34 11.11
C THR A 140 13.47 29.09 12.57
N PHE A 141 12.98 29.93 13.49
CA PHE A 141 13.20 29.77 14.92
C PHE A 141 12.63 28.44 15.44
N GLN A 142 11.34 28.18 15.16
CA GLN A 142 10.69 26.95 15.63
C GLN A 142 11.33 25.71 15.02
N LYS A 143 11.73 25.76 13.75
CA LYS A 143 12.47 24.70 13.08
C LYS A 143 13.76 24.36 13.81
N GLU A 144 14.59 25.37 14.11
CA GLU A 144 15.86 25.16 14.80
C GLU A 144 15.68 24.56 16.20
N GLN A 145 14.63 24.96 16.93
CA GLN A 145 14.32 24.39 18.25
C GLN A 145 13.95 22.91 18.15
N LEU A 146 13.04 22.55 17.24
CA LEU A 146 12.62 21.16 17.03
C LEU A 146 13.76 20.26 16.54
N LEU A 147 14.61 20.76 15.65
CA LEU A 147 15.80 20.03 15.19
C LEU A 147 16.81 19.77 16.32
N LYS A 148 17.02 20.75 17.20
CA LYS A 148 17.88 20.58 18.38
C LYS A 148 17.31 19.55 19.35
N GLN A 149 16.00 19.59 19.59
CA GLN A 149 15.32 18.64 20.47
C GLN A 149 15.34 17.21 19.90
N TRP A 150 15.18 17.05 18.58
CA TRP A 150 15.36 15.74 17.94
C TRP A 150 16.77 15.17 18.17
N LYS A 151 17.81 15.97 17.95
CA LYS A 151 19.19 15.55 18.21
C LYS A 151 19.39 15.13 19.67
N GLN A 152 18.84 15.91 20.60
CA GLN A 152 18.87 15.56 22.01
C GLN A 152 18.17 14.22 22.29
N ILE A 153 16.97 13.98 21.75
CA ILE A 153 16.25 12.70 21.93
C ILE A 153 17.11 11.52 21.48
N VAL A 154 17.76 11.62 20.33
CA VAL A 154 18.60 10.54 19.79
C VAL A 154 19.91 10.36 20.59
N GLU A 155 20.46 11.44 21.18
CA GLU A 155 21.74 11.42 21.90
C GLU A 155 21.62 11.15 23.41
N THR A 156 20.42 11.27 24.00
CA THR A 156 20.24 11.28 25.47
C THR A 156 20.50 9.91 26.10
N ASP A 157 20.00 8.82 25.51
CA ASP A 157 20.22 7.46 26.01
C ASP A 157 20.48 6.45 24.86
N PRO A 158 21.63 5.74 24.86
CA PRO A 158 21.96 4.77 23.82
C PRO A 158 21.18 3.45 23.93
N ASP A 159 20.53 3.21 25.07
CA ASP A 159 19.71 2.01 25.32
C ASP A 159 18.26 2.18 24.85
N GLU A 160 17.83 3.41 24.52
CA GLU A 160 16.50 3.66 23.95
C GLU A 160 16.38 3.08 22.54
N THR A 161 15.22 2.47 22.27
CA THR A 161 14.93 1.95 20.94
C THR A 161 14.40 3.05 20.04
N ILE A 162 14.41 2.83 18.72
CA ILE A 162 13.83 3.77 17.76
C ILE A 162 12.32 3.97 18.00
N MET A 163 11.64 3.00 18.63
CA MET A 163 10.25 3.16 19.05
C MET A 163 10.12 4.27 20.09
N ASP A 164 11.04 4.33 21.05
CA ASP A 164 11.05 5.30 22.13
C ASP A 164 11.37 6.70 21.58
N TRP A 165 12.41 6.80 20.74
CA TRP A 165 12.75 8.05 20.03
C TRP A 165 11.58 8.60 19.22
N LEU A 166 10.88 7.73 18.48
CA LEU A 166 9.73 8.14 17.67
C LEU A 166 8.52 8.53 18.51
N ASN A 167 8.23 7.84 19.62
CA ASN A 167 7.16 8.23 20.54
C ASN A 167 7.46 9.60 21.16
N ASN A 168 8.66 9.78 21.71
CA ASN A 168 9.10 11.02 22.34
C ASN A 168 9.04 12.20 21.34
N PHE A 169 9.48 11.97 20.11
CA PHE A 169 9.42 12.99 19.06
C PHE A 169 7.98 13.29 18.60
N ASN A 170 7.12 12.28 18.47
CA ASN A 170 5.71 12.48 18.12
C ASN A 170 4.96 13.25 19.20
N ASP A 171 5.22 12.97 20.49
CA ASP A 171 4.65 13.72 21.61
C ASP A 171 5.16 15.17 21.64
N LEU A 172 6.43 15.39 21.30
CA LEU A 172 7.00 16.71 21.12
C LEU A 172 6.33 17.48 19.97
N LEU A 173 6.12 16.84 18.82
CA LEU A 173 5.42 17.45 17.69
C LEU A 173 3.97 17.79 18.07
N LEU A 174 3.25 16.90 18.75
CA LEU A 174 1.87 17.16 19.18
C LEU A 174 1.76 18.30 20.19
N SER A 175 2.64 18.32 21.20
CA SER A 175 2.67 19.40 22.19
C SER A 175 3.04 20.74 21.54
N THR A 176 3.96 20.73 20.57
CA THR A 176 4.31 21.90 19.78
C THR A 176 3.13 22.35 18.92
N TRP A 177 2.42 21.43 18.25
CA TRP A 177 1.23 21.75 17.46
C TRP A 177 0.20 22.49 18.31
N HIS A 178 -0.16 21.96 19.48
CA HIS A 178 -1.17 22.57 20.34
C HIS A 178 -0.73 23.92 20.92
N SER A 179 0.52 24.04 21.38
CA SER A 179 1.04 25.29 21.94
C SER A 179 1.20 26.39 20.88
N GLN A 180 1.65 26.03 19.68
CA GLN A 180 1.88 26.99 18.60
C GLN A 180 0.59 27.34 17.84
N MET A 181 -0.44 26.50 17.90
CA MET A 181 -1.74 26.79 17.26
C MET A 181 -2.38 28.05 17.85
N THR A 182 -2.45 28.15 19.17
CA THR A 182 -2.99 29.34 19.86
C THR A 182 -2.12 30.56 19.62
N CYS A 183 -0.80 30.37 19.60
CA CYS A 183 0.16 31.42 19.33
C CYS A 183 0.05 31.98 17.89
N CYS A 184 -0.02 31.11 16.89
CA CYS A 184 -0.16 31.51 15.48
C CYS A 184 -1.50 32.22 15.23
N GLN A 185 -2.59 31.76 15.85
CA GLN A 185 -3.89 32.45 15.75
C GLN A 185 -3.85 33.89 16.30
N GLN A 186 -3.02 34.14 17.31
CA GLN A 186 -2.86 35.46 17.92
C GLN A 186 -1.85 36.35 17.20
N LEU A 187 -0.73 35.78 16.73
CA LEU A 187 0.35 36.50 16.05
C LEU A 187 0.12 36.70 14.54
N LEU A 188 -0.67 35.83 13.89
CA LEU A 188 -0.86 35.82 12.44
C LEU A 188 -2.34 35.62 12.10
N PRO A 189 -3.24 36.56 12.43
CA PRO A 189 -4.67 36.40 12.18
C PRO A 189 -5.04 36.37 10.70
N ASP A 190 -4.17 36.89 9.82
CA ASP A 190 -4.42 37.01 8.38
C ASP A 190 -4.08 35.70 7.61
N ILE A 191 -3.40 34.73 8.24
CA ILE A 191 -3.02 33.44 7.63
C ILE A 191 -3.53 32.29 8.51
N PRO A 192 -4.16 31.24 7.95
CA PRO A 192 -4.57 30.09 8.74
C PRO A 192 -3.39 29.42 9.45
N ALA A 193 -3.43 29.33 10.78
CA ALA A 193 -2.38 28.70 11.58
C ALA A 193 -2.07 27.25 11.16
N VAL A 194 -3.07 26.52 10.65
CA VAL A 194 -2.90 25.15 10.11
C VAL A 194 -1.92 25.11 8.94
N GLN A 195 -1.92 26.13 8.07
CA GLN A 195 -0.98 26.22 6.94
C GLN A 195 0.45 26.46 7.43
N VAL A 196 0.63 27.44 8.33
CA VAL A 196 1.95 27.78 8.88
C VAL A 196 2.57 26.59 9.62
N LEU A 197 1.79 25.89 10.44
CA LEU A 197 2.27 24.73 11.19
C LEU A 197 2.53 23.51 10.32
N SER A 198 1.72 23.28 9.28
CA SER A 198 1.96 22.19 8.34
C SER A 198 3.23 22.41 7.52
N GLU A 199 3.48 23.62 7.04
CA GLU A 199 4.76 24.00 6.40
C GLU A 199 5.95 23.83 7.35
N LEU A 200 5.80 24.20 8.63
CA LEU A 200 6.83 24.01 9.66
C LEU A 200 7.17 22.54 9.84
N PHE A 201 6.17 21.69 10.04
CA PHE A 201 6.39 20.27 10.29
C PHE A 201 6.96 19.56 9.06
N VAL A 202 6.51 19.92 7.85
CA VAL A 202 7.13 19.43 6.60
C VAL A 202 8.62 19.78 6.57
N ASP A 203 8.98 21.03 6.85
CA ASP A 203 10.37 21.47 6.79
C ASP A 203 11.24 20.86 7.91
N VAL A 204 10.66 20.61 9.09
CA VAL A 204 11.35 19.89 10.17
C VAL A 204 11.58 18.43 9.79
N LEU A 205 10.52 17.69 9.41
CA LEU A 205 10.59 16.27 9.06
C LEU A 205 11.55 15.97 7.89
N THR A 206 11.66 16.90 6.93
CA THR A 206 12.57 16.77 5.79
C THR A 206 14.04 17.08 6.11
N ASN A 207 14.31 17.87 7.15
CA ASN A 207 15.67 18.27 7.54
C ASN A 207 16.15 17.64 8.86
N LEU A 208 15.50 16.56 9.32
CA LEU A 208 15.96 15.81 10.49
C LEU A 208 17.35 15.20 10.25
N ASP A 209 18.22 15.35 11.25
CA ASP A 209 19.58 14.81 11.26
C ASP A 209 19.83 14.16 12.64
N PRO A 210 19.96 12.83 12.74
CA PRO A 210 19.83 11.84 11.66
C PRO A 210 18.40 11.78 11.08
N SER A 211 18.27 11.39 9.81
CA SER A 211 16.96 11.30 9.15
C SER A 211 16.13 10.13 9.68
N LEU A 212 14.80 10.26 9.69
CA LEU A 212 13.90 9.18 10.10
C LEU A 212 14.09 7.91 9.26
N THR A 213 14.34 8.04 7.95
CA THR A 213 14.65 6.91 7.06
C THR A 213 15.88 6.14 7.53
N PHE A 214 16.95 6.85 7.90
CA PHE A 214 18.18 6.23 8.39
C PHE A 214 17.95 5.53 9.73
N CYS A 215 17.22 6.16 10.65
CA CYS A 215 16.89 5.57 11.94
C CYS A 215 16.07 4.28 11.77
N ILE A 216 15.04 4.29 10.92
CA ILE A 216 14.22 3.10 10.64
C ILE A 216 15.07 1.98 10.02
N ASP A 217 15.91 2.30 9.03
CA ASP A 217 16.84 1.35 8.41
C ASP A 217 17.78 0.70 9.43
N ALA A 218 18.29 1.48 10.38
CA ALA A 218 19.16 0.98 11.45
C ALA A 218 18.39 0.05 12.40
N GLY A 219 17.17 0.41 12.80
CA GLY A 219 16.33 -0.40 13.68
C GLY A 219 15.93 -1.74 13.07
N MET A 220 15.58 -1.73 11.79
CA MET A 220 15.24 -2.95 11.07
C MET A 220 16.40 -3.95 11.01
N ARG A 221 17.66 -3.47 10.97
CA ARG A 221 18.84 -4.36 10.96
C ARG A 221 19.11 -5.02 12.32
N LEU A 222 18.67 -4.39 13.41
CA LEU A 222 18.87 -4.88 14.77
C LEU A 222 17.76 -5.84 15.22
N HIS A 223 16.54 -5.69 14.69
CA HIS A 223 15.40 -6.53 15.04
C HIS A 223 15.41 -7.90 14.32
N SER A 224 14.97 -8.95 15.04
CA SER A 224 14.85 -10.32 14.53
C SER A 224 13.77 -10.47 13.44
N SER A 225 12.72 -9.64 13.50
CA SER A 225 11.66 -9.59 12.50
C SER A 225 11.47 -8.16 11.98
N GLN A 226 11.93 -7.94 10.75
CA GLN A 226 11.92 -6.64 10.09
C GLN A 226 10.50 -6.07 9.92
N LEU A 227 9.53 -6.92 9.59
CA LEU A 227 8.14 -6.51 9.38
C LEU A 227 7.42 -6.12 10.68
N GLN A 228 7.70 -6.81 11.79
CA GLN A 228 7.09 -6.46 13.09
C GLN A 228 7.56 -5.09 13.56
N CYS A 229 8.86 -4.80 13.40
CA CYS A 229 9.44 -3.48 13.68
C CYS A 229 8.74 -2.39 12.85
N LEU A 230 8.57 -2.61 11.54
CA LEU A 230 7.87 -1.65 10.68
C LEU A 230 6.41 -1.43 11.09
N ILE A 231 5.70 -2.48 11.50
CA ILE A 231 4.31 -2.38 11.96
C ILE A 231 4.24 -1.53 13.23
N GLU A 232 5.09 -1.77 14.21
CA GLU A 232 5.12 -1.02 15.47
C GLU A 232 5.48 0.47 15.26
N LEU A 233 6.49 0.76 14.44
CA LEU A 233 6.88 2.13 14.07
C LEU A 233 5.73 2.86 13.36
N LYS A 234 5.08 2.18 12.42
CA LYS A 234 3.91 2.75 11.74
C LYS A 234 2.77 2.97 12.72
N GLN A 235 2.48 2.05 13.64
CA GLN A 235 1.41 2.23 14.64
C GLN A 235 1.66 3.47 15.51
N ILE A 236 2.91 3.75 15.89
CA ILE A 236 3.30 4.96 16.61
C ILE A 236 3.01 6.20 15.74
N THR A 237 3.34 6.15 14.45
CA THR A 237 3.07 7.24 13.49
C THR A 237 1.57 7.43 13.23
N ASP A 238 0.79 6.35 13.18
CA ASP A 238 -0.66 6.39 13.02
C ASP A 238 -1.35 7.05 14.22
N ARG A 239 -0.78 6.93 15.43
CA ARG A 239 -1.28 7.66 16.61
C ARG A 239 -1.09 9.17 16.45
N LEU A 240 0.09 9.61 15.99
CA LEU A 240 0.35 11.02 15.66
C LEU A 240 -0.65 11.52 14.60
N ALA A 241 -0.79 10.78 13.50
CA ALA A 241 -1.67 11.14 12.40
C ALA A 241 -3.13 11.28 12.85
N LYS A 242 -3.65 10.32 13.64
CA LYS A 242 -5.01 10.39 14.21
C LYS A 242 -5.20 11.56 15.17
N SER A 243 -4.21 11.84 16.01
CA SER A 243 -4.27 12.99 16.92
C SER A 243 -4.30 14.32 16.17
N LEU A 244 -3.50 14.45 15.10
CA LEU A 244 -3.55 15.62 14.21
C LEU A 244 -4.89 15.71 13.46
N GLU A 245 -5.42 14.60 12.96
CA GLU A 245 -6.73 14.54 12.31
C GLU A 245 -7.85 15.06 13.23
N ILE A 246 -7.91 14.56 14.48
CA ILE A 246 -8.89 15.00 15.48
C ILE A 246 -8.72 16.49 15.79
N SER A 247 -7.48 16.95 15.94
CA SER A 247 -7.18 18.35 16.25
C SER A 247 -7.60 19.30 15.13
N ILE A 248 -7.38 18.92 13.88
CA ILE A 248 -7.74 19.71 12.70
C ILE A 248 -9.26 19.70 12.49
N HIS A 249 -9.90 18.54 12.67
CA HIS A 249 -11.35 18.42 12.60
C HIS A 249 -12.05 19.32 13.64
N ALA A 250 -11.49 19.42 14.84
CA ALA A 250 -12.00 20.29 15.90
C ALA A 250 -11.90 21.79 15.58
N ILE A 251 -11.00 22.19 14.65
CA ILE A 251 -10.88 23.58 14.19
C ILE A 251 -11.90 23.82 13.07
N GLU A 252 -11.67 23.26 11.87
CA GLU A 252 -12.63 23.26 10.76
C GLU A 252 -12.30 22.13 9.78
N ALA A 253 -13.32 21.35 9.37
CA ALA A 253 -13.14 20.25 8.41
C ALA A 253 -12.71 20.68 6.99
N LYS A 254 -12.80 21.98 6.65
CA LYS A 254 -12.41 22.51 5.33
C LYS A 254 -10.90 22.42 5.08
N PHE A 255 -10.09 22.41 6.14
CA PHE A 255 -8.63 22.32 6.03
C PHE A 255 -8.15 20.97 5.47
N PHE A 256 -8.99 19.94 5.41
CA PHE A 256 -8.64 18.66 4.79
C PHE A 256 -8.33 18.75 3.29
N ASN A 257 -8.85 19.77 2.60
CA ASN A 257 -8.56 20.02 1.19
C ASN A 257 -7.32 20.92 0.99
N ASP A 258 -6.64 21.33 2.05
CA ASP A 258 -5.49 22.23 1.96
C ASP A 258 -4.25 21.50 1.43
N PRO A 259 -3.58 22.02 0.38
CA PRO A 259 -2.36 21.40 -0.16
C PRO A 259 -1.23 21.26 0.87
N HIS A 260 -1.11 22.18 1.84
CA HIS A 260 -0.06 22.13 2.86
C HIS A 260 -0.28 20.97 3.83
N LEU A 261 -1.54 20.71 4.19
CA LEU A 261 -1.90 19.56 5.02
C LEU A 261 -1.69 18.24 4.27
N ILE A 262 -2.06 18.17 3.00
CA ILE A 262 -1.81 16.99 2.15
C ILE A 262 -0.31 16.70 2.09
N LEU A 263 0.53 17.74 1.95
CA LEU A 263 1.98 17.59 1.95
C LEU A 263 2.50 17.11 3.31
N LEU A 264 1.99 17.64 4.41
CA LEU A 264 2.34 17.19 5.76
C LEU A 264 2.07 15.70 5.94
N VAL A 265 0.87 15.23 5.63
CA VAL A 265 0.51 13.82 5.76
C VAL A 265 1.44 12.95 4.91
N LYS A 266 1.73 13.36 3.66
CA LYS A 266 2.70 12.65 2.80
C LYS A 266 4.10 12.62 3.40
N THR A 267 4.56 13.69 4.04
CA THR A 267 5.90 13.75 4.65
C THR A 267 6.02 12.92 5.92
N ILE A 268 4.96 12.80 6.72
CA ILE A 268 4.92 11.94 7.91
C ILE A 268 5.15 10.47 7.54
N TYR A 269 4.53 10.01 6.45
CA TYR A 269 4.63 8.63 6.00
C TYR A 269 5.74 8.36 4.96
N ALA A 270 6.40 9.40 4.44
CA ALA A 270 7.48 9.29 3.48
C ALA A 270 8.60 8.30 3.89
N PRO A 271 9.01 8.23 5.18
CA PRO A 271 10.05 7.29 5.58
C PRO A 271 9.71 5.81 5.37
N TYR A 272 8.42 5.45 5.37
CA TYR A 272 7.97 4.06 5.24
C TYR A 272 7.84 3.59 3.79
N ARG A 273 7.64 4.52 2.85
CA ARG A 273 7.45 4.23 1.43
C ARG A 273 8.53 3.32 0.80
N PRO A 274 9.85 3.54 0.99
CA PRO A 274 10.87 2.66 0.39
C PRO A 274 10.80 1.22 0.93
N HIS A 275 10.30 1.03 2.15
CA HIS A 275 10.11 -0.30 2.74
C HIS A 275 8.83 -0.96 2.23
N ILE A 276 7.76 -0.20 2.04
CA ILE A 276 6.50 -0.67 1.48
C ILE A 276 6.69 -1.09 0.01
N GLU A 277 7.52 -0.39 -0.76
CA GLU A 277 7.89 -0.79 -2.13
C GLU A 277 8.60 -2.15 -2.18
N LYS A 278 9.32 -2.52 -1.11
CA LYS A 278 10.01 -3.82 -0.96
C LYS A 278 9.21 -4.84 -0.13
N TYR A 279 7.94 -4.54 0.17
CA TYR A 279 7.13 -5.36 1.06
C TYR A 279 6.94 -6.79 0.54
N ASP A 280 6.82 -6.96 -0.77
CA ASP A 280 6.68 -8.28 -1.39
C ASP A 280 7.86 -9.20 -1.05
N TYR A 281 9.09 -8.69 -1.21
CA TYR A 281 10.31 -9.42 -0.85
C TYR A 281 10.41 -9.71 0.65
N LEU A 282 10.11 -8.72 1.51
CA LEU A 282 10.21 -8.88 2.96
C LEU A 282 9.22 -9.92 3.51
N GLU A 283 7.97 -9.89 3.04
CA GLU A 283 6.94 -10.84 3.44
C GLU A 283 7.24 -12.24 2.91
N GLU A 284 7.68 -12.36 1.65
CA GLU A 284 8.10 -13.65 1.08
C GLU A 284 9.26 -14.27 1.88
N GLN A 285 10.27 -13.49 2.25
CA GLN A 285 11.38 -14.01 3.05
C GLN A 285 10.96 -14.49 4.44
N GLN A 286 10.08 -13.75 5.11
CA GLN A 286 9.57 -14.16 6.41
C GLN A 286 8.77 -15.46 6.30
N LEU A 287 7.88 -15.58 5.31
CA LEU A 287 7.09 -16.79 5.05
C LEU A 287 7.96 -17.98 4.64
N LEU A 288 8.99 -17.77 3.83
CA LEU A 288 9.92 -18.85 3.45
C LEU A 288 10.79 -19.29 4.63
N SER A 289 11.14 -18.39 5.54
CA SER A 289 11.88 -18.76 6.76
C SER A 289 11.07 -19.69 7.67
N SER A 290 9.76 -19.47 7.81
CA SER A 290 8.87 -20.35 8.56
C SER A 290 8.56 -21.64 7.79
N LEU A 291 8.53 -21.61 6.46
CA LEU A 291 8.41 -22.81 5.63
C LEU A 291 9.63 -23.75 5.79
N LYS A 292 10.85 -23.20 5.85
CA LYS A 292 12.08 -24.00 6.01
C LYS A 292 12.13 -24.81 7.30
N ALA A 293 11.35 -24.44 8.32
CA ALA A 293 11.18 -25.25 9.51
C ALA A 293 10.42 -26.57 9.24
N LEU A 294 9.70 -26.67 8.12
CA LEU A 294 9.02 -27.88 7.65
C LEU A 294 9.99 -28.72 6.81
N ALA A 295 10.90 -29.45 7.47
CA ALA A 295 11.77 -30.42 6.80
C ALA A 295 10.99 -31.70 6.43
N LEU A 296 11.07 -32.12 5.17
CA LEU A 296 10.56 -33.42 4.71
C LEU A 296 11.51 -34.54 5.17
N SER A 297 10.94 -35.66 5.63
CA SER A 297 11.69 -36.88 5.91
C SER A 297 11.97 -37.66 4.61
N GLU A 298 12.90 -38.61 4.63
CA GLU A 298 13.07 -39.57 3.52
C GLU A 298 11.94 -40.61 3.47
N ASP A 299 11.24 -40.83 4.59
CA ASP A 299 10.13 -41.77 4.68
C ASP A 299 8.83 -41.22 4.07
N LEU A 300 8.19 -42.03 3.21
CA LEU A 300 6.95 -41.65 2.50
C LEU A 300 5.77 -41.39 3.44
N GLU A 301 5.58 -42.25 4.45
CA GLU A 301 4.46 -42.14 5.40
C GLU A 301 4.57 -40.88 6.25
N ASP A 302 5.77 -40.63 6.79
CA ASP A 302 6.04 -39.44 7.57
C ASP A 302 5.95 -38.19 6.71
N SER A 303 6.41 -38.22 5.46
CA SER A 303 6.27 -37.08 4.54
C SER A 303 4.82 -36.73 4.22
N VAL A 304 3.96 -37.74 4.00
CA VAL A 304 2.51 -37.51 3.80
C VAL A 304 1.86 -36.96 5.05
N ARG A 305 2.21 -37.47 6.24
CA ARG A 305 1.68 -36.98 7.52
C ARG A 305 2.14 -35.56 7.83
N ILE A 306 3.44 -35.27 7.67
CA ILE A 306 4.01 -33.93 7.87
C ILE A 306 3.34 -32.92 6.92
N LEU A 307 3.11 -33.29 5.66
CA LEU A 307 2.43 -32.41 4.71
C LEU A 307 0.95 -32.20 5.08
N GLY A 308 0.23 -33.24 5.50
CA GLY A 308 -1.14 -33.12 6.00
C GLY A 308 -1.24 -32.20 7.22
N ASP A 309 -0.40 -32.41 8.23
CA ASP A 309 -0.35 -31.58 9.45
C ASP A 309 0.08 -30.13 9.14
N SER A 310 0.95 -29.95 8.12
CA SER A 310 1.43 -28.63 7.70
C SER A 310 0.34 -27.74 7.10
N LEU A 311 -0.73 -28.31 6.53
CA LEU A 311 -1.77 -27.53 5.87
C LEU A 311 -2.33 -26.46 6.81
N SER A 312 -2.80 -26.87 7.99
CA SER A 312 -3.36 -25.96 8.99
C SER A 312 -2.39 -24.82 9.38
N LYS A 313 -1.10 -25.15 9.54
CA LYS A 313 -0.05 -24.19 9.89
C LYS A 313 0.22 -23.21 8.74
N VAL A 314 0.30 -23.72 7.51
CA VAL A 314 0.52 -22.90 6.31
C VAL A 314 -0.63 -21.92 6.12
N PHE A 315 -1.89 -22.35 6.28
CA PHE A 315 -3.04 -21.44 6.19
C PHE A 315 -3.08 -20.41 7.32
N CYS A 316 -2.67 -20.78 8.54
CA CYS A 316 -2.51 -19.83 9.64
C CYS A 316 -1.45 -18.77 9.31
N LEU A 317 -0.28 -19.17 8.78
CA LEU A 317 0.77 -18.24 8.34
C LEU A 317 0.28 -17.27 7.26
N ILE A 318 -0.56 -17.73 6.32
CA ILE A 318 -1.16 -16.89 5.28
C ILE A 318 -2.12 -15.87 5.89
N GLN A 319 -2.96 -16.27 6.86
CA GLN A 319 -3.86 -15.35 7.56
C GLN A 319 -3.10 -14.31 8.39
N GLU A 320 -2.02 -14.71 9.05
CA GLU A 320 -1.15 -13.78 9.76
C GLU A 320 -0.47 -12.79 8.81
N ALA A 321 -0.03 -13.24 7.64
CA ALA A 321 0.54 -12.37 6.61
C ALA A 321 -0.47 -11.36 6.07
N GLU A 322 -1.73 -11.78 5.88
CA GLU A 322 -2.81 -10.86 5.53
C GLU A 322 -3.07 -9.82 6.62
N SER A 323 -3.09 -10.23 7.89
CA SER A 323 -3.22 -9.31 9.04
C SER A 323 -2.07 -8.29 9.09
N ARG A 324 -0.82 -8.74 8.85
CA ARG A 324 0.35 -7.86 8.73
C ARG A 324 0.21 -6.87 7.58
N CYS A 325 -0.22 -7.33 6.40
CA CYS A 325 -0.47 -6.45 5.26
C CYS A 325 -1.51 -5.38 5.58
N HIS A 326 -2.60 -5.75 6.27
CA HIS A 326 -3.65 -4.80 6.67
C HIS A 326 -3.13 -3.78 7.69
N GLN A 327 -2.38 -4.22 8.71
CA GLN A 327 -1.79 -3.32 9.71
C GLN A 327 -0.79 -2.34 9.05
N LEU A 328 0.07 -2.82 8.17
CA LEU A 328 1.13 -2.01 7.56
C LEU A 328 0.63 -1.11 6.42
N THR A 329 -0.35 -1.53 5.62
CA THR A 329 -0.75 -0.77 4.41
C THR A 329 -2.24 -0.39 4.36
N GLN A 330 -3.03 -0.76 5.37
CA GLN A 330 -4.48 -0.56 5.41
C GLN A 330 -5.20 -1.13 4.16
N GLY A 331 -4.59 -2.14 3.52
CA GLY A 331 -5.09 -2.78 2.30
C GLY A 331 -4.52 -2.25 0.98
N CYS A 332 -3.78 -1.14 0.97
CA CYS A 332 -3.22 -0.61 -0.29
C CYS A 332 -2.10 -1.49 -0.88
N GLY A 333 -1.38 -2.22 -0.02
CA GLY A 333 -0.31 -3.13 -0.42
C GLY A 333 -0.78 -4.52 -0.86
N TYR A 334 -2.08 -4.73 -1.09
CA TYR A 334 -2.63 -6.05 -1.35
C TYR A 334 -2.04 -6.73 -2.60
N VAL A 335 -1.70 -5.94 -3.63
CA VAL A 335 -1.03 -6.46 -4.83
C VAL A 335 0.34 -7.05 -4.51
N SER A 336 1.14 -6.33 -3.72
CA SER A 336 2.46 -6.79 -3.26
C SER A 336 2.34 -8.02 -2.35
N PHE A 337 1.33 -8.05 -1.47
CA PHE A 337 1.01 -9.22 -0.66
C PHE A 337 0.70 -10.45 -1.50
N LEU A 338 -0.19 -10.32 -2.50
CA LEU A 338 -0.56 -11.43 -3.39
C LEU A 338 0.65 -11.96 -4.16
N ARG A 339 1.57 -11.07 -4.58
CA ARG A 339 2.82 -11.46 -5.25
C ARG A 339 3.74 -12.27 -4.34
N ALA A 340 3.94 -11.82 -3.09
CA ALA A 340 4.71 -12.57 -2.09
C ALA A 340 4.09 -13.94 -1.81
N LEU A 341 2.74 -13.98 -1.74
CA LEU A 341 1.99 -15.20 -1.51
C LEU A 341 2.10 -16.18 -2.70
N GLU A 342 2.12 -15.70 -3.95
CA GLU A 342 2.39 -16.55 -5.12
C GLU A 342 3.77 -17.24 -5.01
N GLY A 343 4.80 -16.50 -4.59
CA GLY A 343 6.16 -17.05 -4.35
C GLY A 343 6.17 -18.13 -3.27
N PHE A 344 5.57 -17.82 -2.11
CA PHE A 344 5.45 -18.76 -0.99
C PHE A 344 4.67 -20.03 -1.36
N ILE A 345 3.52 -19.91 -2.02
CA ILE A 345 2.71 -21.07 -2.43
C ILE A 345 3.46 -21.91 -3.49
N SER A 346 4.26 -21.28 -4.35
CA SER A 346 5.10 -21.99 -5.33
C SER A 346 6.17 -22.86 -4.66
N GLU A 347 6.83 -22.35 -3.61
CA GLU A 347 7.80 -23.12 -2.82
C GLU A 347 7.12 -24.24 -2.03
N TYR A 348 5.95 -23.98 -1.42
CA TYR A 348 5.17 -25.04 -0.77
C TYR A 348 4.70 -26.12 -1.76
N ALA A 349 4.29 -25.74 -2.97
CA ALA A 349 4.01 -26.69 -4.06
C ALA A 349 5.23 -27.54 -4.43
N GLY A 350 6.44 -26.98 -4.28
CA GLY A 350 7.72 -27.69 -4.45
C GLY A 350 7.85 -28.91 -3.53
N HIS A 351 7.36 -28.82 -2.27
CA HIS A 351 7.36 -29.95 -1.33
C HIS A 351 6.47 -31.10 -1.82
N PHE A 352 5.28 -30.79 -2.37
CA PHE A 352 4.42 -31.80 -2.99
C PHE A 352 5.02 -32.39 -4.27
N ARG A 353 5.71 -31.59 -5.09
CA ARG A 353 6.46 -32.12 -6.26
C ARG A 353 7.54 -33.10 -5.82
N CYS A 354 8.24 -32.80 -4.72
CA CYS A 354 9.24 -33.69 -4.15
C CYS A 354 8.62 -35.00 -3.69
N LEU A 355 7.51 -34.95 -2.94
CA LEU A 355 6.75 -36.13 -2.50
C LEU A 355 6.34 -37.01 -3.70
N LEU A 356 5.75 -36.43 -4.74
CA LEU A 356 5.36 -37.18 -5.94
C LEU A 356 6.57 -37.80 -6.66
N ARG A 357 7.72 -37.12 -6.64
CA ARG A 357 8.97 -37.66 -7.20
C ARG A 357 9.52 -38.83 -6.35
N LEU A 358 9.41 -38.78 -5.03
CA LEU A 358 9.76 -39.89 -4.13
C LEU A 358 8.90 -41.12 -4.44
N PHE A 359 7.58 -40.96 -4.57
CA PHE A 359 6.70 -42.05 -5.00
C PHE A 359 7.12 -42.63 -6.37
N ARG A 360 7.45 -41.79 -7.37
CA ARG A 360 7.95 -42.26 -8.67
C ARG A 360 9.29 -43.00 -8.59
N ASN A 361 10.13 -42.71 -7.60
CA ASN A 361 11.40 -43.41 -7.39
C ASN A 361 11.20 -44.79 -6.74
N HIS A 362 10.32 -44.88 -5.74
CA HIS A 362 9.91 -46.16 -5.12
C HIS A 362 9.16 -47.09 -6.09
N MET A 363 8.66 -46.53 -7.19
CA MET A 363 8.02 -47.26 -8.30
C MET A 363 9.01 -47.93 -9.27
N ARG A 364 10.31 -47.62 -9.21
CA ARG A 364 11.30 -48.29 -10.07
C ARG A 364 11.42 -49.76 -9.65
N PRO A 365 11.49 -50.71 -10.59
CA PRO A 365 11.32 -52.12 -10.31
C PRO A 365 12.52 -52.66 -9.53
N ASP A 366 12.40 -52.75 -8.21
CA ASP A 366 13.19 -53.70 -7.44
C ASP A 366 12.48 -55.05 -7.49
N ARG A 367 13.22 -56.07 -7.94
CA ARG A 367 12.67 -57.33 -8.48
C ARG A 367 11.89 -58.22 -7.49
N ASN A 368 11.71 -57.81 -6.22
CA ASN A 368 11.37 -58.75 -5.14
C ASN A 368 10.28 -58.32 -4.13
N SER A 369 9.54 -57.21 -4.29
CA SER A 369 8.42 -56.90 -3.36
C SER A 369 7.07 -57.14 -4.03
N THR A 370 6.34 -58.15 -3.54
CA THR A 370 5.10 -58.67 -4.11
C THR A 370 3.82 -57.99 -3.62
N ASP A 371 3.84 -56.95 -2.79
CA ASP A 371 2.61 -56.22 -2.41
C ASP A 371 2.89 -54.76 -2.01
N ASN A 372 2.72 -53.83 -2.96
CA ASN A 372 2.88 -52.39 -2.72
C ASN A 372 1.54 -51.69 -2.38
N TRP A 373 0.63 -52.38 -1.70
CA TRP A 373 -0.67 -51.80 -1.29
C TRP A 373 -0.51 -50.65 -0.30
N THR A 374 0.53 -50.69 0.53
CA THR A 374 0.88 -49.58 1.44
C THR A 374 1.25 -48.33 0.66
N VAL A 375 2.08 -48.45 -0.38
CA VAL A 375 2.46 -47.35 -1.28
C VAL A 375 1.24 -46.82 -2.04
N PHE A 376 0.34 -47.72 -2.49
CA PHE A 376 -0.91 -47.34 -3.12
C PHE A 376 -1.81 -46.54 -2.16
N GLN A 377 -2.05 -47.01 -0.94
CA GLN A 377 -2.84 -46.30 0.06
C GLN A 377 -2.20 -44.96 0.46
N GLN A 378 -0.88 -44.92 0.62
CA GLN A 378 -0.14 -43.67 0.89
C GLN A 378 -0.23 -42.68 -0.29
N SER A 379 -0.26 -43.16 -1.53
CA SER A 379 -0.47 -42.31 -2.71
C SER A 379 -1.89 -41.71 -2.78
N LEU A 380 -2.90 -42.47 -2.30
CA LEU A 380 -4.26 -41.97 -2.16
C LEU A 380 -4.35 -40.91 -1.05
N HIS A 381 -3.71 -41.15 0.10
CA HIS A 381 -3.58 -40.14 1.16
C HIS A 381 -2.83 -38.89 0.68
N ALA A 382 -1.74 -39.04 -0.06
CA ALA A 382 -1.01 -37.90 -0.65
C ALA A 382 -1.92 -37.10 -1.61
N THR A 383 -2.70 -37.79 -2.43
CA THR A 383 -3.66 -37.15 -3.36
C THR A 383 -4.79 -36.44 -2.61
N GLN A 384 -5.28 -37.03 -1.51
CA GLN A 384 -6.23 -36.39 -0.62
C GLN A 384 -5.66 -35.08 -0.06
N VAL A 385 -4.44 -35.09 0.50
CA VAL A 385 -3.79 -33.90 1.07
C VAL A 385 -3.58 -32.80 0.00
N ILE A 386 -3.17 -33.17 -1.23
CA ILE A 386 -3.05 -32.23 -2.36
C ILE A 386 -4.42 -31.62 -2.71
N GLY A 387 -5.47 -32.43 -2.68
CA GLY A 387 -6.84 -31.98 -2.92
C GLY A 387 -7.39 -31.06 -1.83
N GLU A 388 -7.12 -31.35 -0.56
CA GLU A 388 -7.44 -30.49 0.58
C GLU A 388 -6.71 -29.14 0.46
N ALA A 389 -5.43 -29.15 0.09
CA ALA A 389 -4.68 -27.93 -0.19
C ALA A 389 -5.32 -27.09 -1.31
N LEU A 390 -5.74 -27.74 -2.41
CA LEU A 390 -6.41 -27.06 -3.52
C LEU A 390 -7.75 -26.45 -3.09
N MET A 391 -8.58 -27.18 -2.32
CA MET A 391 -9.86 -26.66 -1.81
C MET A 391 -9.67 -25.41 -0.96
N GLN A 392 -8.69 -25.44 -0.05
CA GLN A 392 -8.41 -24.30 0.83
C GLN A 392 -7.86 -23.10 0.04
N LEU A 393 -7.05 -23.33 -1.00
CA LEU A 393 -6.61 -22.27 -1.93
C LEU A 393 -7.77 -21.66 -2.73
N GLU A 394 -8.74 -22.47 -3.18
CA GLU A 394 -9.95 -21.97 -3.84
C GLU A 394 -10.81 -21.13 -2.86
N GLY A 395 -10.89 -21.54 -1.59
CA GLY A 395 -11.52 -20.74 -0.53
C GLY A 395 -10.85 -19.39 -0.31
N LEU A 396 -9.52 -19.35 -0.20
CA LEU A 396 -8.75 -18.11 -0.09
C LEU A 396 -8.95 -17.20 -1.30
N GLN A 397 -9.03 -17.75 -2.50
CA GLN A 397 -9.25 -16.94 -3.70
C GLN A 397 -10.56 -16.16 -3.62
N VAL A 398 -11.65 -16.80 -3.17
CA VAL A 398 -12.96 -16.14 -3.01
C VAL A 398 -12.89 -15.04 -1.95
N LEU A 399 -12.23 -15.32 -0.82
CA LEU A 399 -12.01 -14.34 0.24
C LEU A 399 -11.27 -13.11 -0.29
N TYR A 400 -10.18 -13.33 -1.03
CA TYR A 400 -9.33 -12.26 -1.53
C TYR A 400 -10.00 -11.40 -2.61
N ILE A 401 -10.84 -11.99 -3.46
CA ILE A 401 -11.69 -11.23 -4.37
C ILE A 401 -12.61 -10.28 -3.57
N GLY A 402 -13.23 -10.77 -2.51
CA GLY A 402 -14.05 -9.94 -1.60
C GLY A 402 -13.24 -8.82 -0.95
N ASN A 403 -12.05 -9.12 -0.45
CA ASN A 403 -11.18 -8.15 0.22
C ASN A 403 -10.70 -7.05 -0.73
N VAL A 404 -10.29 -7.38 -1.97
CA VAL A 404 -9.91 -6.36 -2.97
C VAL A 404 -11.10 -5.47 -3.33
N GLN A 405 -12.30 -6.04 -3.44
CA GLN A 405 -13.51 -5.26 -3.69
C GLN A 405 -13.86 -4.32 -2.52
N GLU A 406 -13.68 -4.77 -1.27
CA GLU A 406 -13.87 -3.92 -0.10
C GLU A 406 -12.83 -2.80 -0.04
N ILE A 407 -11.57 -3.10 -0.34
CA ILE A 407 -10.48 -2.10 -0.40
C ILE A 407 -10.78 -1.05 -1.45
N GLY A 408 -11.16 -1.44 -2.66
CA GLY A 408 -11.49 -0.45 -3.68
C GLY A 408 -12.70 0.40 -3.29
N ARG A 409 -13.65 -0.12 -2.49
CA ARG A 409 -14.78 0.66 -1.97
C ARG A 409 -14.32 1.68 -0.93
N LYS A 410 -13.45 1.27 0.00
CA LYS A 410 -12.85 2.14 1.02
C LYS A 410 -12.03 3.27 0.41
N LEU A 411 -11.33 2.99 -0.69
CA LEU A 411 -10.51 3.97 -1.42
C LEU A 411 -11.31 4.80 -2.45
N GLY A 412 -12.62 4.60 -2.57
CA GLY A 412 -13.49 5.39 -3.45
C GLY A 412 -13.41 5.04 -4.94
N TYR A 413 -12.78 3.93 -5.34
CA TYR A 413 -12.64 3.53 -6.75
C TYR A 413 -13.95 3.10 -7.43
N TYR A 414 -14.99 2.76 -6.67
CA TYR A 414 -16.29 2.32 -7.20
C TYR A 414 -17.32 3.44 -7.32
N SER A 415 -17.09 4.62 -6.75
CA SER A 415 -18.05 5.72 -6.71
C SER A 415 -17.42 7.05 -7.11
N PRO A 416 -17.77 7.62 -8.28
CA PRO A 416 -17.47 9.01 -8.59
C PRO A 416 -18.48 9.90 -7.86
N THR A 417 -18.39 9.99 -6.53
CA THR A 417 -19.14 11.01 -5.79
C THR A 417 -18.26 12.22 -5.64
N GLU A 418 -18.50 13.23 -6.48
CA GLU A 418 -17.80 14.52 -6.56
C GLU A 418 -17.90 15.39 -5.28
N GLU A 419 -18.51 14.89 -4.20
CA GLU A 419 -18.84 15.69 -3.01
C GLU A 419 -18.20 15.23 -1.69
N ASN A 420 -17.52 14.08 -1.64
CA ASN A 420 -16.78 13.71 -0.43
C ASN A 420 -15.35 14.22 -0.54
N SER A 421 -15.04 15.32 0.16
CA SER A 421 -13.66 15.70 0.47
C SER A 421 -12.95 14.49 1.07
N VAL A 422 -12.13 13.81 0.28
CA VAL A 422 -11.39 12.63 0.75
C VAL A 422 -10.41 13.14 1.79
N ASN A 423 -10.65 12.77 3.04
CA ASN A 423 -9.80 13.17 4.14
C ASN A 423 -8.37 12.65 3.86
N PRO A 424 -7.36 13.54 3.83
CA PRO A 424 -6.02 13.21 3.40
C PRO A 424 -5.34 12.18 4.28
N PHE A 425 -5.80 11.99 5.53
CA PHE A 425 -5.30 10.96 6.44
C PHE A 425 -5.74 9.55 6.07
N HIS A 426 -6.81 9.39 5.26
CA HIS A 426 -7.34 8.10 4.83
C HIS A 426 -6.98 7.74 3.37
N ALA A 427 -6.34 8.65 2.64
CA ALA A 427 -5.87 8.44 1.26
C ALA A 427 -4.57 7.61 1.21
N TYR A 428 -4.57 6.44 1.85
CA TYR A 428 -3.38 5.58 1.99
C TYR A 428 -2.74 5.16 0.66
N ASP A 429 -3.52 5.14 -0.42
CA ASP A 429 -3.04 4.88 -1.78
C ASP A 429 -2.16 6.02 -2.33
N ASP A 430 -2.44 7.27 -1.96
CA ASP A 430 -1.61 8.44 -2.31
C ASP A 430 -0.46 8.70 -1.35
N ILE A 431 -0.58 8.22 -0.11
CA ILE A 431 0.40 8.41 0.96
C ILE A 431 1.52 7.36 0.87
N LEU A 432 1.15 6.07 0.77
CA LEU A 432 2.06 4.95 0.97
C LEU A 432 2.56 4.34 -0.34
N LEU A 433 1.75 4.37 -1.41
CA LEU A 433 2.11 3.72 -2.67
C LEU A 433 2.89 4.65 -3.60
N SER A 434 3.71 4.04 -4.44
CA SER A 434 4.30 4.69 -5.60
C SER A 434 3.26 4.85 -6.71
N ILE A 435 3.54 5.74 -7.67
CA ILE A 435 2.65 5.98 -8.82
C ILE A 435 2.45 4.69 -9.64
N SER A 436 3.48 3.84 -9.75
CA SER A 436 3.37 2.54 -10.42
C SER A 436 2.53 1.56 -9.62
N ALA A 437 2.78 1.40 -8.31
CA ALA A 437 2.03 0.48 -7.45
C ALA A 437 0.55 0.88 -7.34
N LYS A 438 0.25 2.19 -7.29
CA LYS A 438 -1.12 2.70 -7.34
C LYS A 438 -1.83 2.30 -8.63
N ARG A 439 -1.16 2.41 -9.79
CA ARG A 439 -1.71 1.96 -11.08
C ARG A 439 -1.93 0.46 -11.12
N GLU A 440 -1.03 -0.34 -10.55
CA GLU A 440 -1.21 -1.81 -10.46
C GLU A 440 -2.44 -2.17 -9.62
N LEU A 441 -2.64 -1.49 -8.48
CA LEU A 441 -3.83 -1.68 -7.65
C LEU A 441 -5.11 -1.30 -8.41
N GLN A 442 -5.11 -0.16 -9.10
CA GLN A 442 -6.24 0.27 -9.94
C GLN A 442 -6.55 -0.71 -11.06
N GLN A 443 -5.52 -1.21 -11.75
CA GLN A 443 -5.68 -2.24 -12.78
C GLN A 443 -6.29 -3.51 -12.19
N MET A 444 -5.83 -3.98 -11.04
CA MET A 444 -6.39 -5.17 -10.40
C MET A 444 -7.86 -4.98 -9.99
N ILE A 445 -8.20 -3.83 -9.40
CA ILE A 445 -9.57 -3.50 -9.01
C ILE A 445 -10.49 -3.48 -10.24
N ASN A 446 -10.05 -2.85 -11.34
CA ASN A 446 -10.83 -2.77 -12.58
C ASN A 446 -10.97 -4.16 -13.23
N MET A 447 -9.90 -4.95 -13.28
CA MET A 447 -9.96 -6.32 -13.81
C MET A 447 -10.95 -7.20 -13.02
N LEU A 448 -11.04 -7.04 -11.70
CA LEU A 448 -12.00 -7.78 -10.87
C LEU A 448 -13.43 -7.23 -10.98
N GLN A 449 -13.62 -5.99 -11.45
CA GLN A 449 -14.93 -5.41 -11.76
C GLN A 449 -15.46 -5.91 -13.10
N GLU A 450 -14.63 -5.87 -14.14
CA GLU A 450 -15.01 -6.19 -15.52
C GLU A 450 -15.06 -7.70 -15.77
N ASP A 451 -14.05 -8.44 -15.29
CA ASP A 451 -13.92 -9.88 -15.48
C ASP A 451 -14.18 -10.63 -14.17
N LYS A 452 -15.39 -11.20 -14.04
CA LYS A 452 -15.73 -12.15 -12.94
C LYS A 452 -14.86 -13.42 -12.93
N SER A 453 -14.01 -13.61 -13.95
CA SER A 453 -13.08 -14.74 -14.08
C SER A 453 -11.64 -14.42 -13.64
N ALA A 454 -11.34 -13.15 -13.35
CA ALA A 454 -10.02 -12.74 -12.87
C ALA A 454 -9.78 -13.33 -11.48
N SER A 455 -8.67 -14.07 -11.35
CA SER A 455 -8.32 -14.82 -10.15
C SER A 455 -7.00 -14.26 -9.58
N PRO A 456 -6.99 -13.72 -8.35
CA PRO A 456 -5.78 -13.13 -7.77
C PRO A 456 -4.65 -14.17 -7.57
N LEU A 457 -4.99 -15.45 -7.45
CA LEU A 457 -4.06 -16.58 -7.25
C LEU A 457 -4.00 -17.54 -8.46
N LYS A 458 -4.19 -17.02 -9.68
CA LYS A 458 -4.30 -17.84 -10.91
C LYS A 458 -3.14 -18.83 -11.08
N LYS A 459 -1.89 -18.39 -10.88
CA LYS A 459 -0.70 -19.23 -11.06
C LYS A 459 -0.60 -20.34 -10.02
N SER A 460 -0.89 -20.01 -8.76
CA SER A 460 -0.90 -20.96 -7.64
C SER A 460 -1.94 -22.06 -7.85
N LEU A 461 -3.17 -21.69 -8.24
CA LEU A 461 -4.24 -22.65 -8.53
C LEU A 461 -3.90 -23.54 -9.73
N GLN A 462 -3.35 -22.98 -10.81
CA GLN A 462 -2.87 -23.77 -11.93
C GLN A 462 -1.77 -24.75 -11.54
N THR A 463 -0.90 -24.36 -10.60
CA THR A 463 0.17 -25.23 -10.10
C THR A 463 -0.39 -26.40 -9.28
N PHE A 464 -1.33 -26.14 -8.37
CA PHE A 464 -1.97 -27.21 -7.59
C PHE A 464 -2.88 -28.10 -8.46
N ARG A 465 -3.56 -27.55 -9.46
CA ARG A 465 -4.29 -28.37 -10.46
C ARG A 465 -3.36 -29.30 -11.23
N LYS A 466 -2.17 -28.82 -11.63
CA LYS A 466 -1.13 -29.68 -12.23
C LYS A 466 -0.65 -30.76 -11.26
N LEU A 467 -0.44 -30.42 -9.99
CA LEU A 467 -0.11 -31.41 -8.95
C LEU A 467 -1.19 -32.49 -8.80
N CYS A 468 -2.48 -32.11 -8.85
CA CYS A 468 -3.56 -33.10 -8.88
C CYS A 468 -3.42 -34.01 -10.11
N THR A 469 -3.24 -33.45 -11.32
CA THR A 469 -3.05 -34.28 -12.52
C THR A 469 -1.85 -35.21 -12.44
N ASP A 470 -0.73 -34.75 -11.87
CA ASP A 470 0.45 -35.58 -11.64
C ASP A 470 0.18 -36.70 -10.62
N ALA A 471 -0.52 -36.41 -9.53
CA ALA A 471 -0.93 -37.41 -8.54
C ALA A 471 -1.90 -38.44 -9.12
N GLY A 472 -2.86 -38.01 -9.94
CA GLY A 472 -3.78 -38.91 -10.66
C GLY A 472 -3.07 -39.83 -11.66
N SER A 473 -2.06 -39.30 -12.38
CA SER A 473 -1.20 -40.11 -13.25
C SER A 473 -0.42 -41.16 -12.44
N LEU A 474 0.10 -40.79 -11.26
CA LEU A 474 0.84 -41.67 -10.37
C LEU A 474 -0.02 -42.82 -9.84
N ILE A 475 -1.25 -42.53 -9.40
CA ILE A 475 -2.22 -43.55 -8.99
C ILE A 475 -2.51 -44.52 -10.14
N SER A 476 -2.70 -43.99 -11.35
CA SER A 476 -2.95 -44.81 -12.55
C SER A 476 -1.74 -45.68 -12.92
N ASP A 477 -0.53 -45.13 -12.79
CA ASP A 477 0.73 -45.84 -13.01
C ASP A 477 0.93 -46.96 -11.98
N LEU A 478 0.63 -46.71 -10.70
CA LEU A 478 0.66 -47.70 -9.60
C LEU A 478 -0.21 -48.91 -9.88
N VAL A 479 -1.48 -48.68 -10.22
CA VAL A 479 -2.44 -49.76 -10.48
C VAL A 479 -2.05 -50.56 -11.72
N LEU A 480 -1.59 -49.89 -12.77
CA LEU A 480 -1.30 -50.55 -14.04
C LEU A 480 0.07 -51.21 -14.07
N GLN A 481 1.05 -50.72 -13.32
CA GLN A 481 2.38 -51.34 -13.24
C GLN A 481 2.31 -52.75 -12.63
N GLN A 482 1.51 -52.96 -11.58
CA GLN A 482 1.32 -54.29 -11.01
C GLN A 482 0.69 -55.25 -12.03
N ALA A 483 -0.38 -54.83 -12.71
CA ALA A 483 -0.98 -55.61 -13.79
C ALA A 483 0.03 -55.87 -14.94
N GLN A 484 0.86 -54.88 -15.28
CA GLN A 484 1.91 -55.02 -16.29
C GLN A 484 3.02 -56.00 -15.87
N VAL A 485 3.42 -56.07 -14.60
CA VAL A 485 4.41 -57.05 -14.11
C VAL A 485 3.91 -58.49 -14.28
N HIS A 486 2.63 -58.76 -13.97
CA HIS A 486 2.02 -60.07 -14.24
C HIS A 486 1.91 -60.35 -15.74
N LEU A 487 1.60 -59.33 -16.57
CA LEU A 487 1.48 -59.45 -18.02
C LEU A 487 2.85 -59.53 -18.76
N GLN A 488 3.93 -58.98 -18.19
CA GLN A 488 5.28 -59.05 -18.76
C GLN A 488 5.87 -60.47 -18.72
N LYS A 489 5.30 -61.36 -17.89
CA LYS A 489 5.64 -62.79 -17.86
C LYS A 489 5.05 -63.55 -19.04
N VAL A 490 4.01 -63.01 -19.70
CA VAL A 490 3.23 -63.69 -20.76
C VAL A 490 4.05 -64.04 -22.02
N PRO A 491 4.92 -63.16 -22.57
CA PRO A 491 5.71 -63.48 -23.76
C PRO A 491 6.71 -64.62 -23.57
N TYR A 492 7.05 -64.97 -22.33
CA TYR A 492 8.02 -66.02 -21.98
C TYR A 492 7.35 -67.34 -21.58
N LEU A 493 6.01 -67.39 -21.56
CA LEU A 493 5.29 -68.62 -21.27
C LEU A 493 5.38 -69.55 -22.48
N LYS A 494 5.73 -70.82 -22.21
CA LYS A 494 5.87 -71.87 -23.22
C LYS A 494 4.60 -72.03 -24.08
N VAL A 495 3.44 -71.83 -23.46
CA VAL A 495 2.10 -71.87 -24.10
C VAL A 495 1.94 -70.89 -25.27
N TRP A 496 2.68 -69.77 -25.25
CA TRP A 496 2.59 -68.71 -26.27
C TRP A 496 3.82 -68.64 -27.19
N SER A 497 4.82 -69.51 -26.98
CA SER A 497 6.10 -69.52 -27.71
C SER A 497 6.38 -70.84 -28.44
N GLU A 498 5.53 -71.85 -28.29
CA GLU A 498 5.58 -73.05 -29.13
C GLU A 498 5.11 -72.72 -30.56
N ASP A 499 6.06 -72.65 -31.49
CA ASP A 499 5.76 -72.59 -32.92
C ASP A 499 4.87 -73.79 -33.30
N ALA A 500 3.73 -73.49 -33.95
CA ALA A 500 2.80 -74.47 -34.54
C ALA A 500 3.42 -75.34 -35.67
N GLY A 501 4.76 -75.42 -35.76
CA GLY A 501 5.52 -76.03 -36.84
C GLY A 501 6.07 -77.43 -36.59
N SER A 502 5.89 -78.03 -35.40
CA SER A 502 6.47 -79.35 -35.10
C SER A 502 5.52 -80.32 -34.37
N ALA A 503 4.27 -80.43 -34.82
CA ALA A 503 3.38 -81.47 -34.33
C ALA A 503 2.49 -82.04 -35.45
N VAL A 504 3.01 -83.04 -36.17
CA VAL A 504 2.15 -83.89 -37.03
C VAL A 504 1.48 -85.01 -36.20
N VAL A 505 1.86 -85.27 -34.94
CA VAL A 505 1.19 -86.29 -34.09
C VAL A 505 1.24 -85.98 -32.58
N ALA A 506 1.05 -84.74 -32.13
CA ALA A 506 0.92 -84.49 -30.69
C ALA A 506 -0.14 -83.43 -30.42
N ASP A 507 -1.19 -83.86 -29.73
CA ASP A 507 -2.22 -83.13 -28.99
C ASP A 507 -2.71 -81.80 -29.57
N LEU A 508 -3.96 -81.82 -30.07
CA LEU A 508 -4.74 -80.60 -30.24
C LEU A 508 -4.68 -79.78 -28.94
N PRO A 509 -4.58 -78.43 -29.01
CA PRO A 509 -4.64 -77.61 -27.81
C PRO A 509 -5.96 -77.93 -27.08
N GLU A 510 -5.86 -78.48 -25.86
CA GLU A 510 -7.03 -78.63 -24.99
C GLU A 510 -7.55 -77.23 -24.70
N PHE A 511 -8.62 -76.84 -25.40
CA PHE A 511 -9.38 -75.63 -25.08
C PHE A 511 -10.05 -75.83 -23.73
N SER A 512 -9.31 -75.60 -22.65
CA SER A 512 -9.85 -75.59 -21.31
C SER A 512 -10.75 -74.36 -21.16
N LEU A 513 -12.00 -74.56 -20.74
CA LEU A 513 -12.94 -73.48 -20.38
C LEU A 513 -12.47 -72.67 -19.16
N THR A 514 -11.39 -73.10 -18.49
CA THR A 514 -10.80 -72.44 -17.31
C THR A 514 -9.76 -71.40 -17.72
N PRO A 515 -9.79 -70.19 -17.13
CA PRO A 515 -8.77 -69.16 -17.39
C PRO A 515 -7.39 -69.67 -16.97
N GLN A 516 -6.36 -69.35 -17.78
CA GLN A 516 -4.97 -69.71 -17.49
C GLN A 516 -4.49 -69.03 -16.17
N GLU A 517 -3.54 -69.65 -15.47
CA GLU A 517 -3.09 -69.23 -14.14
C GLU A 517 -2.71 -67.73 -14.08
N TYR A 518 -2.00 -67.21 -15.08
CA TYR A 518 -1.66 -65.78 -15.15
C TYR A 518 -2.87 -64.85 -15.30
N ILE A 519 -3.95 -65.29 -15.96
CA ILE A 519 -5.21 -64.52 -16.09
C ILE A 519 -5.93 -64.52 -14.75
N THR A 520 -5.89 -65.65 -14.03
CA THR A 520 -6.45 -65.77 -12.68
C THR A 520 -5.72 -64.88 -11.69
N GLU A 521 -4.38 -64.80 -11.74
CA GLU A 521 -3.58 -63.89 -10.92
C GLU A 521 -3.91 -62.41 -11.20
N VAL A 522 -3.98 -62.02 -12.47
CA VAL A 522 -4.39 -60.65 -12.86
C VAL A 522 -5.84 -60.37 -12.42
N GLY A 523 -6.73 -61.34 -12.57
CA GLY A 523 -8.12 -61.24 -12.13
C GLY A 523 -8.24 -61.06 -10.62
N GLN A 524 -7.51 -61.85 -9.84
CA GLN A 524 -7.45 -61.74 -8.37
C GLN A 524 -6.90 -60.37 -7.95
N TYR A 525 -5.82 -59.90 -8.57
CA TYR A 525 -5.29 -58.56 -8.33
C TYR A 525 -6.34 -57.47 -8.61
N LEU A 526 -7.00 -57.51 -9.77
CA LEU A 526 -8.03 -56.53 -10.13
C LEU A 526 -9.24 -56.55 -9.18
N MET A 527 -9.56 -57.71 -8.60
CA MET A 527 -10.64 -57.86 -7.60
C MET A 527 -10.26 -57.30 -6.21
N THR A 528 -8.97 -57.19 -5.90
CA THR A 528 -8.51 -56.61 -4.62
C THR A 528 -8.44 -55.08 -4.65
N ILE A 529 -8.30 -54.45 -5.82
CA ILE A 529 -8.24 -52.97 -5.95
C ILE A 529 -9.42 -52.26 -5.27
N PRO A 530 -10.69 -52.63 -5.50
CA PRO A 530 -11.82 -51.96 -4.87
C PRO A 530 -11.75 -51.97 -3.34
N GLN A 531 -11.27 -53.05 -2.72
CA GLN A 531 -11.17 -53.18 -1.26
C GLN A 531 -10.19 -52.15 -0.66
N HIS A 532 -9.16 -51.75 -1.40
CA HIS A 532 -8.19 -50.75 -0.95
C HIS A 532 -8.65 -49.30 -1.22
N ILE A 533 -9.61 -49.09 -2.13
CA ILE A 533 -10.19 -47.77 -2.45
C ILE A 533 -11.44 -47.51 -1.59
N GLU A 534 -12.21 -48.55 -1.25
CA GLU A 534 -13.46 -48.48 -0.48
C GLU A 534 -13.37 -47.66 0.82
N PRO A 535 -12.30 -47.75 1.65
CA PRO A 535 -12.15 -46.90 2.85
C PRO A 535 -12.12 -45.39 2.57
N PHE A 536 -11.69 -45.00 1.36
CA PHE A 536 -11.62 -43.61 0.92
C PHE A 536 -12.91 -43.12 0.26
N ILE A 537 -13.77 -44.03 -0.19
CA ILE A 537 -15.08 -43.73 -0.79
C ILE A 537 -16.15 -43.66 0.29
N LEU A 538 -16.11 -44.55 1.28
CA LEU A 538 -17.11 -44.62 2.37
C LEU A 538 -16.96 -43.50 3.39
N ARG A 539 -15.74 -42.99 3.58
CA ARG A 539 -15.49 -41.75 4.32
C ARG A 539 -15.64 -40.64 3.29
N ASP A 540 -16.67 -39.79 3.40
CA ASP A 540 -16.82 -38.63 2.51
C ASP A 540 -15.54 -37.78 2.55
N ASN A 541 -14.68 -37.94 1.54
CA ASN A 541 -13.37 -37.29 1.46
C ASN A 541 -13.43 -36.20 0.38
N PRO A 542 -13.83 -34.97 0.72
CA PRO A 542 -13.99 -33.90 -0.26
C PRO A 542 -12.66 -33.50 -0.91
N GLY A 543 -11.54 -33.66 -0.19
CA GLY A 543 -10.20 -33.44 -0.71
C GLY A 543 -9.87 -34.38 -1.87
N LEU A 544 -10.07 -35.69 -1.68
CA LEU A 544 -9.85 -36.68 -2.74
C LEU A 544 -10.78 -36.42 -3.92
N HIS A 545 -12.07 -36.15 -3.69
CA HIS A 545 -13.00 -35.82 -4.76
C HIS A 545 -12.56 -34.59 -5.57
N THR A 546 -12.09 -33.54 -4.89
CA THR A 546 -11.61 -32.31 -5.55
C THR A 546 -10.33 -32.55 -6.34
N ALA A 547 -9.39 -33.33 -5.80
CA ALA A 547 -8.20 -33.73 -6.54
C ALA A 547 -8.58 -34.50 -7.81
N LEU A 548 -9.44 -35.53 -7.69
CA LEU A 548 -9.86 -36.37 -8.81
C LEU A 548 -10.67 -35.59 -9.86
N LYS A 549 -11.53 -34.66 -9.46
CA LYS A 549 -12.23 -33.75 -10.39
C LYS A 549 -11.24 -32.95 -11.26
N ASN A 550 -10.13 -32.52 -10.66
CA ASN A 550 -9.08 -31.77 -11.35
C ASN A 550 -8.07 -32.69 -12.08
N CYS A 551 -8.10 -34.00 -11.84
CA CYS A 551 -7.19 -34.97 -12.47
C CYS A 551 -7.49 -35.26 -13.94
N ASN A 552 -8.65 -34.87 -14.51
CA ASN A 552 -8.93 -34.79 -15.96
C ASN A 552 -10.44 -34.53 -16.27
N MET A 553 -10.87 -33.27 -16.32
CA MET A 553 -12.01 -32.88 -17.17
C MET A 553 -11.48 -32.05 -18.34
N PRO A 554 -11.43 -32.56 -19.60
CA PRO A 554 -11.48 -31.66 -20.73
C PRO A 554 -12.79 -30.88 -20.61
N HIS A 555 -12.70 -29.55 -20.64
CA HIS A 555 -13.85 -28.64 -20.58
C HIS A 555 -15.04 -29.19 -21.40
N GLY A 556 -16.06 -29.66 -20.70
CA GLY A 556 -17.25 -30.26 -21.29
C GLY A 556 -17.93 -31.23 -20.33
N LEU A 557 -19.13 -30.87 -19.88
CA LEU A 557 -20.08 -31.63 -19.05
C LEU A 557 -19.93 -31.43 -17.53
N GLU A 558 -20.27 -30.23 -17.07
CA GLU A 558 -20.55 -29.90 -15.65
C GLU A 558 -21.88 -30.47 -15.12
N GLN A 559 -22.44 -31.54 -15.70
CA GLN A 559 -23.84 -31.92 -15.41
C GLN A 559 -24.10 -33.22 -14.65
N ASP A 560 -23.09 -33.97 -14.23
CA ASP A 560 -23.31 -35.13 -13.35
C ASP A 560 -22.69 -34.90 -11.96
N ASN A 561 -23.50 -34.43 -11.02
CA ASN A 561 -23.18 -34.28 -9.59
C ASN A 561 -22.99 -35.63 -8.85
N SER A 562 -22.85 -36.74 -9.58
CA SER A 562 -22.73 -38.09 -9.02
C SER A 562 -21.62 -38.88 -9.71
N SER A 563 -20.42 -38.31 -9.83
CA SER A 563 -19.26 -39.08 -10.31
C SER A 563 -18.70 -39.89 -9.16
N ASN A 564 -19.19 -41.13 -9.04
CA ASN A 564 -18.70 -42.12 -8.09
C ASN A 564 -17.18 -42.29 -8.30
N VAL A 565 -16.38 -42.25 -7.24
CA VAL A 565 -14.90 -42.37 -7.31
C VAL A 565 -14.50 -43.64 -8.09
N ALA A 566 -15.31 -44.71 -7.98
CA ALA A 566 -15.18 -45.94 -8.74
C ALA A 566 -15.28 -45.76 -10.27
N ASP A 567 -16.18 -44.90 -10.78
CA ASP A 567 -16.30 -44.60 -12.21
C ASP A 567 -15.06 -43.86 -12.74
N PHE A 568 -14.40 -43.08 -11.88
CA PHE A 568 -13.18 -42.36 -12.23
C PHE A 568 -11.97 -43.29 -12.39
N PHE A 569 -11.79 -44.25 -11.48
CA PHE A 569 -10.76 -45.29 -11.60
C PHE A 569 -10.99 -46.19 -12.83
N TRP A 570 -12.25 -46.51 -13.13
CA TRP A 570 -12.60 -47.23 -14.35
C TRP A 570 -12.28 -46.43 -15.63
N ARG A 571 -12.52 -45.11 -15.65
CA ARG A 571 -12.22 -44.25 -16.81
C ARG A 571 -10.71 -44.02 -17.02
N LEU A 572 -9.92 -43.89 -15.95
CA LEU A 572 -8.45 -43.77 -16.03
C LEU A 572 -7.80 -45.04 -16.58
N SER A 573 -8.23 -46.21 -16.09
CA SER A 573 -7.73 -47.51 -16.56
C SER A 573 -8.10 -47.81 -18.01
N TRP A 574 -9.29 -47.40 -18.46
CA TRP A 574 -9.71 -47.53 -19.87
C TRP A 574 -8.88 -46.68 -20.84
N ARG A 575 -8.51 -45.45 -20.46
CA ARG A 575 -7.78 -44.52 -21.34
C ARG A 575 -6.33 -44.94 -21.57
N LYS A 576 -5.66 -45.51 -20.56
CA LYS A 576 -4.30 -46.04 -20.73
C LYS A 576 -4.29 -47.29 -21.62
N ARG A 577 -5.32 -48.14 -21.53
CA ARG A 577 -5.54 -49.25 -22.49
C ARG A 577 -5.73 -48.78 -23.93
N GLN A 578 -6.42 -47.66 -24.16
CA GLN A 578 -6.50 -47.07 -25.51
C GLN A 578 -5.15 -46.56 -26.02
N LEU A 579 -4.34 -45.92 -25.17
CA LEU A 579 -2.99 -45.48 -25.54
C LEU A 579 -2.02 -46.65 -25.78
N GLU A 580 -2.09 -47.71 -24.98
CA GLU A 580 -1.34 -48.96 -25.22
C GLU A 580 -1.79 -49.67 -26.50
N ASN A 581 -3.08 -49.63 -26.85
CA ASN A 581 -3.59 -50.17 -28.11
C ASN A 581 -3.19 -49.32 -29.33
N ILE A 582 -3.06 -48.00 -29.19
CA ILE A 582 -2.57 -47.13 -30.27
C ILE A 582 -1.08 -47.36 -30.49
N LEU A 583 -0.28 -47.58 -29.44
CA LEU A 583 1.14 -47.92 -29.56
C LEU A 583 1.37 -49.34 -30.10
N LYS A 584 0.47 -50.29 -29.82
CA LYS A 584 0.49 -51.63 -30.44
C LYS A 584 0.07 -51.65 -31.92
N ASN A 585 -0.57 -50.59 -32.43
CA ASN A 585 -0.92 -50.48 -33.86
C ASN A 585 0.15 -49.75 -34.71
N ILE A 586 1.29 -49.38 -34.11
CA ILE A 586 2.42 -48.74 -34.82
C ILE A 586 3.65 -49.68 -34.93
N TYR A 587 3.54 -50.95 -34.51
CA TYR A 587 4.54 -51.98 -34.80
C TYR A 587 3.91 -53.26 -35.33
#